data_AF-A0A6C0HPW0-F1
#
_entry.id   AF-A0A6C0HPW0-F1
#
_cell.length_a   1.000
_cell.length_b   1.000
_cell.length_c   1.000
_cell.angle_alpha   90.00
_cell.angle_beta   90.00
_cell.angle_gamma   90.00
#
_symmetry.space_group_name_H-M   'P 1'
#
loop_
_entity.id
_entity.type
_entity.pdbx_description
1 polymer ?
#
loop_
_entity_poly.entity_id
_entity_poly.type
_entity_poly.pdbx_seq_one_letter_code
_entity_poly.pdbx_strand_id
1 'polypeptide(L)'
;MEKNLEQNLEETNIDALVILRNILLRSRRDLRSDNKLVSRIENLNNIVEQRIKSECKHDYVEDYIDIDPERSQRICYCNKCYSCFPTN
;
A
#
# COMPACT_ATOMS: atom_id res chain seq x y z
N MET A 1 -19.27 -19.05 12.38
CA MET A 1 -19.92 -18.29 11.30
C MET A 1 -19.62 -16.80 11.43
N GLU A 2 -19.78 -16.20 12.61
CA GLU A 2 -19.47 -14.78 12.88
C GLU A 2 -18.00 -14.39 12.61
N LYS A 3 -17.03 -15.23 12.98
CA LYS A 3 -15.59 -14.99 12.70
C LYS A 3 -15.27 -14.78 11.21
N ASN A 4 -16.00 -15.43 10.31
CA ASN A 4 -15.82 -15.26 8.86
C ASN A 4 -16.36 -13.90 8.37
N LEU A 5 -17.40 -13.35 9.00
CA LEU A 5 -17.94 -12.04 8.62
C LEU A 5 -16.99 -10.91 9.01
N GLU A 6 -16.42 -10.97 10.22
CA GLU A 6 -15.48 -9.95 10.71
C GLU A 6 -14.18 -9.93 9.90
N GLN A 7 -13.65 -11.11 9.55
CA GLN A 7 -12.47 -11.21 8.67
C GLN A 7 -12.73 -10.64 7.28
N ASN A 8 -13.91 -10.89 6.70
CA ASN A 8 -14.29 -10.31 5.41
C ASN A 8 -14.43 -8.78 5.47
N LEU A 9 -14.99 -8.23 6.56
CA LEU A 9 -15.10 -6.78 6.76
C LEU A 9 -13.72 -6.11 6.90
N GLU A 10 -12.80 -6.71 7.65
CA GLU A 10 -11.43 -6.19 7.79
C GLU A 10 -10.69 -6.15 6.44
N GLU A 11 -10.84 -7.18 5.60
CA GLU A 11 -10.24 -7.21 4.27
C GLU A 11 -10.82 -6.13 3.35
N THR A 12 -12.15 -5.92 3.35
CA THR A 12 -12.77 -4.84 2.55
C THR A 12 -12.30 -3.44 2.94
N ASN A 13 -11.94 -3.21 4.20
CA ASN A 13 -11.46 -1.90 4.66
C ASN A 13 -10.03 -1.61 4.16
N ILE A 14 -9.15 -2.62 4.17
CA ILE A 14 -7.79 -2.47 3.64
C ILE A 14 -7.81 -2.19 2.14
N ASP A 15 -8.64 -2.91 1.38
CA ASP A 15 -8.78 -2.70 -0.06
C ASP A 15 -9.22 -1.26 -0.38
N ALA A 16 -10.21 -0.75 0.35
CA ALA A 16 -10.68 0.62 0.19
C ALA A 16 -9.56 1.65 0.45
N LEU A 17 -8.76 1.45 1.50
CA LEU A 17 -7.62 2.32 1.81
C LEU A 17 -6.53 2.24 0.74
N VAL A 18 -6.23 1.05 0.21
CA VAL A 18 -5.28 0.86 -0.89
C VAL A 18 -5.76 1.57 -2.16
N ILE A 19 -7.04 1.45 -2.50
CA ILE A 19 -7.65 2.16 -3.63
C ILE A 19 -7.52 3.67 -3.44
N LEU A 20 -7.86 4.18 -2.26
CA LEU A 20 -7.76 5.60 -1.94
C LEU A 20 -6.31 6.11 -2.06
N ARG A 21 -5.33 5.37 -1.52
CA ARG A 21 -3.90 5.66 -1.70
C ARG A 21 -3.54 5.78 -3.18
N ASN A 22 -3.96 4.81 -3.99
CA ASN A 22 -3.66 4.79 -5.42
C ASN A 22 -4.29 5.98 -6.16
N ILE A 23 -5.50 6.40 -5.78
CA ILE A 23 -6.14 7.61 -6.31
C ILE A 23 -5.33 8.85 -5.93
N LEU A 24 -4.96 9.01 -4.65
CA LEU A 24 -4.16 10.14 -4.19
C LEU A 24 -2.80 10.23 -4.91
N LEU A 25 -2.12 9.10 -5.09
CA LEU A 25 -0.87 9.04 -5.84
C LEU A 25 -1.04 9.43 -7.31
N ARG A 26 -2.16 9.07 -7.94
CA ARG A 26 -2.50 9.50 -9.31
C ARG A 26 -2.76 11.01 -9.36
N SER A 27 -3.64 11.53 -8.50
CA SER A 27 -3.95 12.96 -8.42
C SER A 27 -2.72 13.82 -8.18
N ARG A 28 -1.75 13.35 -7.37
CA ARG A 28 -0.47 14.05 -7.18
C ARG A 28 0.31 14.19 -8.48
N ARG A 29 0.29 13.18 -9.36
CA ARG A 29 1.00 13.23 -10.65
C ARG A 29 0.35 14.22 -11.61
N ASP A 30 -0.96 14.35 -11.57
CA ASP A 30 -1.73 15.23 -12.47
C ASP A 30 -1.64 16.70 -12.03
N LEU A 31 -1.52 16.95 -10.72
CA LEU A 31 -1.51 18.30 -10.13
C LEU A 31 -0.11 18.83 -9.78
N ARG A 32 0.96 18.27 -10.37
CA ARG A 32 2.37 18.56 -10.00
C ARG A 32 2.76 20.04 -10.01
N SER A 33 2.03 20.89 -10.73
CA SER A 33 2.29 22.32 -10.83
C SER A 33 1.71 23.17 -9.70
N ASP A 34 0.77 22.64 -8.90
CA ASP A 34 0.20 23.35 -7.75
C ASP A 34 0.77 22.82 -6.43
N ASN A 35 1.80 23.50 -5.92
CA ASN A 35 2.51 23.10 -4.70
C ASN A 35 1.59 22.99 -3.47
N LYS A 36 0.55 23.81 -3.37
CA LYS A 36 -0.37 23.78 -2.21
C LYS A 36 -1.28 22.56 -2.27
N LEU A 37 -1.78 22.23 -3.46
CA LEU A 37 -2.57 21.01 -3.66
C LEU A 37 -1.71 19.75 -3.50
N VAL A 38 -0.50 19.74 -4.05
CA VAL A 38 0.46 18.64 -3.87
C VAL A 38 0.72 18.38 -2.40
N SER A 39 1.03 19.41 -1.60
CA SER A 39 1.25 19.27 -0.16
C SER A 39 0.03 18.70 0.58
N ARG A 40 -1.18 19.11 0.20
CA ARG A 40 -2.42 18.56 0.78
C ARG A 40 -2.60 17.08 0.44
N ILE A 41 -2.34 16.69 -0.81
CA ILE A 41 -2.42 15.30 -1.25
C ILE A 41 -1.39 14.45 -0.52
N GLU A 42 -0.17 14.95 -0.32
CA GLU A 42 0.86 14.24 0.44
C GLU A 42 0.45 14.04 1.91
N ASN A 43 -0.13 15.05 2.55
CA ASN A 43 -0.65 14.92 3.91
C ASN A 43 -1.76 13.85 3.99
N LEU A 44 -2.71 13.85 3.05
CA LEU A 44 -3.76 12.83 2.98
C LEU A 44 -3.16 11.44 2.75
N ASN A 45 -2.19 11.32 1.84
CA ASN A 45 -1.54 10.06 1.53
C ASN A 45 -0.79 9.51 2.75
N ASN A 46 -0.16 10.38 3.55
CA ASN A 46 0.51 9.99 4.79
C ASN A 46 -0.48 9.46 5.83
N ILE A 47 -1.66 10.09 5.98
CA ILE A 47 -2.71 9.62 6.89
C ILE A 47 -3.21 8.23 6.46
N VAL A 48 -3.48 8.05 5.17
CA VAL A 48 -3.93 6.75 4.63
C VAL A 48 -2.87 5.67 4.84
N GLU A 49 -1.60 5.97 4.56
CA GLU A 49 -0.48 5.06 4.81
C GLU A 49 -0.35 4.66 6.28
N GLN A 50 -0.47 5.62 7.21
CA GLN A 50 -0.45 5.33 8.64
C GLN A 50 -1.62 4.41 9.03
N ARG A 51 -2.80 4.65 8.47
CA ARG A 51 -3.98 3.83 8.74
C ARG A 51 -3.78 2.39 8.26
N ILE A 52 -3.35 2.22 7.01
CA ILE A 52 -3.01 0.91 6.43
C ILE A 52 -2.00 0.18 7.32
N LYS A 53 -0.92 0.85 7.75
CA LYS A 53 0.11 0.23 8.62
C LYS A 53 -0.42 -0.16 10.00
N SER A 54 -1.39 0.58 10.53
CA SER A 54 -1.98 0.29 11.84
C SER A 54 -3.02 -0.84 11.82
N GLU A 55 -3.67 -1.06 10.67
CA GLU A 55 -4.80 -1.99 10.57
C GLU A 55 -4.47 -3.26 9.77
N CYS A 56 -3.53 -3.19 8.83
CA CYS A 56 -3.17 -4.34 8.02
C CYS A 56 -2.43 -5.37 8.88
N LYS A 57 -3.07 -6.51 9.10
CA LYS A 57 -2.42 -7.74 9.57
C LYS A 57 -1.61 -8.29 8.40
N HIS A 58 -0.39 -7.77 8.23
CA HIS A 58 0.45 -8.02 7.06
C HIS A 58 0.59 -9.51 6.75
N ASP A 59 0.31 -9.85 5.49
CA ASP A 59 0.52 -11.19 4.92
C ASP A 59 1.83 -11.16 4.14
N TYR A 60 2.94 -11.46 4.83
CA TYR A 60 4.30 -11.34 4.30
C TYR A 60 4.58 -12.43 3.27
N VAL A 61 4.92 -11.99 2.07
CA VAL A 61 5.32 -12.83 0.94
C VAL A 61 6.77 -12.52 0.61
N GLU A 62 7.61 -13.55 0.61
CA GLU A 62 8.97 -13.48 0.05
C GLU A 62 8.93 -13.92 -1.41
N ASP A 63 9.60 -13.16 -2.28
CA ASP A 63 9.63 -13.41 -3.71
C ASP A 63 10.97 -12.99 -4.31
N TYR A 64 11.25 -13.39 -5.54
CA TYR A 64 12.41 -12.98 -6.31
C TYR A 64 11.96 -12.27 -7.58
N ILE A 65 12.39 -11.02 -7.74
CA ILE A 65 12.18 -10.27 -8.98
C ILE A 65 13.47 -10.22 -9.78
N ASP A 66 13.36 -10.48 -11.07
CA ASP A 66 14.47 -10.25 -11.99
C ASP A 66 14.73 -8.74 -12.11
N ILE A 67 15.94 -8.29 -11.78
CA ILE A 67 16.36 -6.90 -12.02
C ILE A 67 16.97 -6.79 -13.42
N ASP A 68 17.77 -7.78 -13.79
CA ASP A 68 18.38 -7.94 -15.10
C ASP A 68 18.46 -9.44 -15.46
N PRO A 69 18.78 -9.81 -16.71
CA PRO A 69 18.77 -11.21 -17.16
C PRO A 69 19.68 -12.15 -16.36
N GLU A 70 20.66 -11.62 -15.63
CA GLU A 70 21.64 -12.41 -14.89
C GLU A 70 21.43 -12.30 -13.36
N ARG A 71 20.56 -11.40 -12.90
CA ARG A 71 20.44 -11.06 -11.47
C ARG A 71 18.98 -10.92 -11.06
N SER A 72 18.60 -11.74 -10.07
CA SER A 72 17.36 -11.61 -9.32
C SER A 72 17.63 -10.95 -7.95
N GLN A 73 16.67 -10.16 -7.46
CA GLN A 73 16.65 -9.65 -6.10
C GLN A 73 15.51 -10.27 -5.31
N ARG A 74 15.84 -10.77 -4.12
CA ARG A 74 14.83 -11.14 -3.13
C ARG A 74 14.11 -9.89 -2.64
N ILE A 75 12.80 -9.95 -2.58
CA ILE A 75 11.92 -8.92 -2.03
C ILE A 75 10.99 -9.53 -0.98
N CYS A 76 10.51 -8.69 -0.06
CA CYS A 76 9.47 -9.04 0.90
C CYS A 76 8.35 -7.99 0.80
N TYR A 77 7.11 -8.43 0.61
CA TYR A 77 5.95 -7.54 0.50
C TYR A 77 4.71 -8.12 1.17
N CYS A 78 3.69 -7.28 1.41
CA CYS A 78 2.39 -7.73 1.91
C CYS A 78 1.42 -7.95 0.74
N ASN A 79 0.78 -9.12 0.63
CA ASN A 79 -0.18 -9.41 -0.45
C ASN A 79 -1.51 -8.64 -0.32
N LYS A 80 -1.79 -8.07 0.86
CA LYS A 80 -3.02 -7.31 1.14
C LYS A 80 -2.84 -5.81 0.88
N CYS A 81 -1.81 -5.21 1.46
CA CYS A 81 -1.59 -3.76 1.38
C CYS A 81 -0.50 -3.34 0.39
N TYR A 82 0.22 -4.30 -0.18
CA TYR A 82 1.28 -4.09 -1.18
C TYR A 82 2.45 -3.22 -0.68
N SER A 83 2.65 -3.14 0.63
CA SER A 83 3.82 -2.51 1.21
C SER A 83 5.03 -3.45 1.10
N CYS A 84 6.19 -2.91 0.74
CA CYS A 84 7.46 -3.65 0.73
C CYS A 84 8.21 -3.48 2.06
N PHE A 85 8.99 -4.49 2.42
CA PHE A 85 9.76 -4.55 3.65
C PHE A 85 11.22 -4.89 3.36
N PRO A 86 12.16 -4.44 4.21
CA PRO A 86 13.56 -4.86 4.10
C PRO A 86 13.69 -6.38 4.19
N THR A 87 14.45 -6.98 3.29
CA THR A 87 14.83 -8.40 3.38
C THR A 87 16.07 -8.52 4.28
N ASN A 88 16.00 -9.33 5.34
CA ASN A 88 17.14 -9.61 6.24
C ASN A 88 18.19 -10.52 5.61
#